data_AF-A0A2G4SNK4-F1
#
_entry.id   AF-A0A2G4SNK4-F1
#
_cell.length_a   1.000
_cell.length_b   1.000
_cell.length_c   1.000
_cell.angle_alpha   90.00
_cell.angle_beta   90.00
_cell.angle_gamma   90.00
#
_symmetry.space_group_name_H-M   'P 1'
#
loop_
_entity.id
_entity.type
_entity.pdbx_description
1 polymer ?
#
loop_
_entity_poly.entity_id
_entity_poly.type
_entity_poly.pdbx_seq_one_letter_code
_entity_poly.pdbx_strand_id
1 'polypeptide(L)'
;MKYVEFSTGEDEFDANDVLKKEMTKDSLEVQLMEKNKRLESEYTQMKVSYADIKKENERNIKLTEELNTKIAEQTKLVQRLEEDLLRLGQKTDQPDTFTASRNGSSTNLATLTTEHTPRQSLESIREDKSILPIVMSQRDRFRQKNAELEERLKSLETALQEANMEVSSLKSDNLKLYERLKFVHVWKEGQQERNDSIALNMGSESSTIPSMRQFKRTKLSDDPADKYSRLYEESMNPFTQFHRKEEIRRYNALNPAEKLTLKLTRVLFSHKWSRYFFIVYSLLLHLLVVVTLYQLSLWECRHDHEAINFPTNNDDALSGN
;
A
#
# COMPACT_ATOMS: atom_id res chain seq x y z
N MET A 1 -4.22 47.59 7.69
CA MET A 1 -5.48 47.23 6.98
C MET A 1 -6.01 48.50 6.34
N LYS A 2 -5.87 48.62 5.02
CA LYS A 2 -6.35 49.77 4.24
C LYS A 2 -7.72 49.37 3.69
N TYR A 3 -8.75 50.13 4.06
CA TYR A 3 -10.14 49.87 3.68
C TYR A 3 -10.29 50.07 2.17
N VAL A 4 -10.93 49.10 1.51
CA VAL A 4 -11.39 49.23 0.13
C VAL A 4 -12.76 49.90 0.22
N GLU A 5 -12.77 51.21 0.04
CA GLU A 5 -14.00 51.99 -0.14
C GLU A 5 -14.59 51.63 -1.50
N PHE A 6 -15.75 50.99 -1.49
CA PHE A 6 -16.58 50.89 -2.68
C PHE A 6 -17.12 52.29 -2.97
N SER A 7 -16.60 52.89 -4.04
CA SER A 7 -17.18 54.07 -4.67
C SER A 7 -18.59 53.73 -5.13
N THR A 8 -19.60 53.97 -4.28
CA THR A 8 -20.98 54.18 -4.72
C THR A 8 -21.03 55.55 -5.38
N GLY A 9 -20.38 55.65 -6.53
CA GLY A 9 -20.64 56.71 -7.49
C GLY A 9 -21.97 56.37 -8.15
N GLU A 10 -22.96 57.23 -7.94
CA GLU A 10 -24.12 57.30 -8.81
C GLU A 10 -23.63 57.80 -10.18
N ASP A 11 -22.95 56.92 -10.92
CA ASP A 11 -22.70 57.11 -12.33
C ASP A 11 -24.01 56.79 -13.03
N GLU A 12 -24.79 57.85 -13.27
CA GLU A 12 -25.86 57.88 -14.25
C GLU A 12 -25.46 57.01 -15.45
N PHE A 13 -26.20 55.93 -15.69
CA PHE A 13 -25.92 54.96 -16.74
C PHE A 13 -25.97 55.67 -18.09
N ASP A 14 -24.85 56.23 -18.52
CA ASP A 14 -24.69 56.81 -19.83
C ASP A 14 -24.65 55.65 -20.82
N ALA A 15 -25.79 55.38 -21.45
CA ALA A 15 -25.91 54.37 -22.49
C ALA A 15 -24.87 54.57 -23.61
N ASN A 16 -24.31 55.77 -23.76
CA ASN A 16 -23.18 56.03 -24.66
C ASN A 16 -21.88 55.35 -24.26
N ASP A 17 -21.63 55.05 -22.99
CA ASP A 17 -20.40 54.37 -22.57
C ASP A 17 -20.48 52.85 -22.86
N VAL A 18 -21.68 52.27 -22.72
CA VAL A 18 -21.95 50.90 -23.20
C VAL A 18 -21.93 50.85 -24.73
N LEU A 19 -22.53 51.82 -25.43
CA LEU A 19 -22.47 51.89 -26.89
C LEU A 19 -21.04 52.14 -27.41
N LYS A 20 -20.24 52.98 -26.75
CA LYS A 20 -18.80 53.15 -27.09
C LYS A 20 -18.02 51.89 -26.80
N LYS A 21 -18.33 51.17 -25.73
CA LYS A 21 -17.73 49.86 -25.41
C LYS A 21 -18.13 48.79 -26.42
N GLU A 22 -19.34 48.83 -26.95
CA GLU A 22 -19.81 47.95 -28.04
C GLU A 22 -19.18 48.35 -29.38
N MET A 23 -19.18 49.63 -29.76
CA MET A 23 -18.52 50.13 -30.97
C MET A 23 -17.00 49.93 -30.95
N THR A 24 -16.37 49.92 -29.78
CA THR A 24 -14.93 49.61 -29.64
C THR A 24 -14.67 48.11 -29.63
N LYS A 25 -15.56 47.27 -29.08
CA LYS A 25 -15.49 45.80 -29.23
C LYS A 25 -15.75 45.34 -30.67
N ASP A 26 -16.62 46.03 -31.39
CA ASP A 26 -16.89 45.83 -32.81
C ASP A 26 -15.90 46.56 -33.72
N SER A 27 -15.05 47.42 -33.14
CA SER A 27 -13.95 48.01 -33.89
C SER A 27 -13.07 46.88 -34.40
N LEU A 28 -12.86 46.85 -35.71
CA LEU A 28 -12.03 45.85 -36.40
C LEU A 28 -10.69 45.63 -35.69
N GLU A 29 -10.15 46.67 -35.06
CA GLU A 29 -8.91 46.63 -34.29
C GLU A 29 -8.99 45.70 -33.06
N VAL A 30 -10.10 45.73 -32.31
CA VAL A 30 -10.29 44.86 -31.13
C VAL A 30 -10.54 43.42 -31.54
N GLN A 31 -11.34 43.18 -32.60
CA GLN A 31 -11.52 41.83 -33.14
C GLN A 31 -10.22 41.26 -33.71
N LEU A 32 -9.39 42.09 -34.35
CA LEU A 32 -8.08 41.69 -34.84
C LEU A 32 -7.12 41.39 -33.70
N MET A 33 -7.11 42.20 -32.64
CA MET A 33 -6.33 41.95 -31.43
C MET A 33 -6.77 40.66 -30.74
N GLU A 34 -8.07 40.41 -30.60
CA GLU A 34 -8.60 39.19 -30.00
C GLU A 34 -8.25 37.96 -30.83
N LYS A 35 -8.38 38.02 -32.16
CA LYS A 35 -7.95 36.94 -33.05
C LYS A 35 -6.43 36.72 -33.00
N ASN A 36 -5.62 37.77 -32.95
CA ASN A 36 -4.17 37.64 -32.83
C ASN A 36 -3.80 36.99 -31.50
N LYS A 37 -4.38 37.45 -30.38
CA LYS A 37 -4.19 36.85 -29.06
C LYS A 37 -4.65 35.38 -29.01
N ARG A 38 -5.76 35.05 -29.69
CA ARG A 38 -6.24 33.67 -29.82
C ARG A 38 -5.27 32.83 -30.63
N LEU A 39 -4.78 33.32 -31.77
CA LEU A 39 -3.78 32.64 -32.59
C LEU A 39 -2.46 32.44 -31.82
N GLU A 40 -2.01 33.42 -31.05
CA GLU A 40 -0.84 33.30 -30.17
C GLU A 40 -1.04 32.25 -29.09
N SER A 41 -2.24 32.18 -28.50
CA SER A 41 -2.61 31.15 -27.52
C SER A 41 -2.64 29.76 -28.15
N GLU A 42 -3.30 29.61 -29.30
CA GLU A 42 -3.36 28.35 -30.05
C GLU A 42 -1.97 27.92 -30.52
N TYR A 43 -1.13 28.86 -30.97
CA TYR A 43 0.26 28.61 -31.33
C TYR A 43 1.09 28.14 -30.12
N THR A 44 0.93 28.80 -28.97
CA THR A 44 1.59 28.38 -27.73
C THR A 44 1.13 26.99 -27.30
N GLN A 45 -0.17 26.72 -27.38
CA GLN A 45 -0.74 25.43 -27.04
C GLN A 45 -0.22 24.32 -27.97
N MET A 46 -0.19 24.57 -29.28
CA MET A 46 0.37 23.65 -30.27
C MET A 46 1.86 23.42 -30.07
N LYS A 47 2.60 24.44 -29.64
CA LYS A 47 4.04 24.32 -29.33
C LYS A 47 4.27 23.47 -28.08
N VAL A 48 3.44 23.62 -27.04
CA VAL A 48 3.49 22.78 -25.84
C VAL A 48 3.12 21.34 -26.18
N SER A 49 2.02 21.11 -26.90
CA SER A 49 1.62 19.75 -27.30
C SER A 49 2.65 19.08 -28.18
N TYR A 50 3.29 19.82 -29.10
CA TYR A 50 4.39 19.31 -29.90
C TYR A 50 5.61 18.93 -29.03
N ALA A 51 5.97 19.76 -28.05
CA ALA A 51 7.07 19.46 -27.13
C ALA A 51 6.77 18.22 -26.27
N ASP A 52 5.52 18.06 -25.81
CA ASP A 52 5.09 16.90 -25.03
C ASP A 52 5.11 15.62 -25.86
N ILE A 53 4.55 15.63 -27.07
CA ILE A 53 4.58 14.50 -28.01
C ILE A 53 6.03 14.14 -28.37
N LYS A 54 6.88 15.14 -28.63
CA LYS A 54 8.31 14.91 -28.90
C LYS A 54 9.00 14.23 -27.71
N LYS A 55 8.74 14.70 -26.49
CA LYS A 55 9.29 14.10 -25.27
C LYS A 55 8.75 12.69 -25.02
N GLU A 56 7.50 12.40 -25.38
CA GLU A 56 6.93 11.06 -25.33
C GLU A 56 7.61 10.14 -26.36
N ASN A 57 7.80 10.63 -27.59
CA ASN A 57 8.49 9.88 -28.64
C ASN A 57 9.94 9.56 -28.23
N GLU A 58 10.68 10.52 -27.67
CA GLU A 58 12.03 10.29 -27.14
C GLU A 58 12.06 9.24 -26.02
N ARG A 59 11.04 9.20 -25.15
CA ARG A 59 10.93 8.15 -24.11
C ARG A 59 10.61 6.79 -24.72
N ASN A 60 9.71 6.72 -25.71
CA ASN A 60 9.36 5.48 -26.39
C ASN A 60 10.55 4.91 -27.17
N ILE A 61 11.36 5.77 -27.80
CA ILE A 61 12.62 5.36 -28.46
C ILE A 61 13.57 4.74 -27.43
N LYS A 62 13.83 5.41 -26.30
CA LYS A 62 14.69 4.87 -25.23
C LYS A 62 14.17 3.54 -24.68
N LEU A 63 12.86 3.42 -24.46
CA LEU A 63 12.25 2.17 -24.01
C LEU A 63 12.43 1.04 -25.04
N THR A 64 12.29 1.36 -26.32
CA THR A 64 12.49 0.38 -27.40
C THR A 64 13.95 -0.06 -27.46
N GLU A 65 14.90 0.86 -27.29
CA GLU A 65 16.33 0.54 -27.18
C GLU A 65 16.61 -0.36 -25.96
N GLU A 66 16.07 -0.05 -24.78
CA GLU A 66 16.22 -0.87 -23.57
C GLU A 66 15.59 -2.26 -23.71
N LEU A 67 14.45 -2.38 -24.40
CA LEU A 67 13.83 -3.68 -24.66
C LEU A 67 14.66 -4.49 -25.66
N ASN A 68 15.22 -3.86 -26.69
CA ASN A 68 16.11 -4.52 -27.64
C ASN A 68 17.40 -5.00 -26.98
N THR A 69 18.00 -4.24 -26.05
CA THR A 69 19.19 -4.72 -25.32
C THR A 69 18.86 -5.91 -24.43
N LYS A 70 17.72 -5.89 -23.72
CA LYS A 70 17.24 -7.04 -22.93
C LYS A 70 16.98 -8.27 -23.78
N ILE A 71 16.36 -8.12 -24.96
CA ILE A 71 16.17 -9.22 -25.90
C ILE A 71 17.54 -9.78 -26.33
N ALA A 72 18.50 -8.92 -26.69
CA ALA A 72 19.83 -9.37 -27.08
C ALA A 72 20.57 -10.11 -25.95
N GLU A 73 20.44 -9.66 -24.71
CA GLU A 73 20.98 -10.34 -23.53
C GLU A 73 20.31 -11.71 -23.30
N GLN A 74 18.99 -11.78 -23.40
CA GLN A 74 18.24 -13.02 -23.28
C GLN A 74 18.60 -14.01 -24.39
N THR A 75 18.67 -13.57 -25.64
CA THR A 75 19.08 -14.43 -26.76
C THR A 75 20.51 -14.96 -26.58
N LYS A 76 21.44 -14.13 -26.08
CA LYS A 76 22.80 -14.59 -25.74
C LYS A 76 22.80 -15.63 -24.61
N LEU A 77 21.96 -15.43 -23.59
CA LEU A 77 21.85 -16.40 -22.49
C LEU A 77 21.26 -17.72 -22.99
N VAL A 78 20.21 -17.67 -23.81
CA VAL A 78 19.61 -18.85 -24.43
C VAL A 78 20.65 -19.59 -25.27
N GLN A 79 21.41 -18.89 -26.11
CA GLN A 79 22.48 -19.51 -26.91
C GLN A 79 23.53 -20.19 -26.01
N ARG A 80 23.94 -19.58 -24.90
CA ARG A 80 24.86 -20.24 -23.96
C ARG A 80 24.26 -21.48 -23.33
N LEU A 81 22.98 -21.44 -22.94
CA LEU A 81 22.28 -22.61 -22.40
C LEU A 81 22.16 -23.72 -23.45
N GLU A 82 21.90 -23.37 -24.71
CA GLU A 82 21.90 -24.33 -25.82
C GLU A 82 23.29 -24.94 -26.04
N GLU A 83 24.35 -24.14 -26.01
CA GLU A 83 25.74 -24.62 -26.09
C GLU A 83 26.09 -25.54 -24.90
N ASP A 84 25.68 -25.18 -23.69
CA ASP A 84 25.92 -25.99 -22.48
C ASP A 84 25.13 -27.31 -22.51
N LEU A 85 23.88 -27.28 -22.99
CA LEU A 85 23.08 -28.49 -23.21
C LEU A 85 23.67 -29.37 -24.32
N LEU A 86 24.17 -28.79 -25.41
CA LEU A 86 24.88 -29.52 -26.46
C LEU A 86 26.16 -30.18 -25.93
N ARG A 87 26.94 -29.49 -25.09
CA ARG A 87 28.14 -30.06 -24.45
C ARG A 87 27.79 -31.18 -23.47
N LEU A 88 26.68 -31.08 -22.76
CA LEU A 88 26.18 -32.14 -21.88
C LEU A 88 25.74 -33.37 -22.70
N GLY A 89 25.02 -33.15 -23.80
CA GLY A 89 24.61 -34.22 -24.72
C GLY A 89 25.79 -34.92 -25.40
N GLN A 90 26.80 -34.17 -25.84
CA GLN A 90 28.03 -34.75 -26.41
C GLN A 90 28.86 -35.53 -25.40
N LYS A 91 28.81 -35.16 -24.11
CA LYS A 91 29.49 -35.90 -23.03
C LYS A 91 28.82 -37.25 -22.73
N THR A 92 27.53 -37.39 -23.02
CA THR A 92 26.78 -38.65 -22.87
C THR A 92 26.90 -39.60 -24.07
N ASP A 93 27.29 -39.10 -25.25
CA ASP A 93 27.39 -39.88 -26.50
C ASP A 93 28.81 -40.42 -26.80
N GLN A 94 29.73 -40.42 -25.85
CA GLN A 94 31.01 -41.13 -26.02
C GLN A 94 30.75 -42.64 -25.81
N PRO A 95 30.75 -43.49 -26.86
CA PRO A 95 30.47 -44.91 -26.70
C PRO A 95 31.71 -45.62 -26.14
N ASP A 96 31.48 -46.40 -25.09
CA ASP A 96 32.45 -47.26 -24.42
C ASP A 96 33.36 -48.04 -25.38
N THR A 97 34.66 -47.95 -25.16
CA THR A 97 35.59 -49.02 -25.52
C THR A 97 36.68 -49.06 -24.47
N PHE A 98 36.48 -49.83 -23.40
CA PHE A 98 37.47 -50.71 -22.73
C PHE A 98 36.89 -51.21 -21.39
N THR A 99 36.38 -52.44 -21.46
CA THR A 99 36.54 -53.52 -20.46
C THR A 99 36.10 -53.29 -19.02
N ALA A 100 34.98 -53.96 -18.71
CA ALA A 100 34.86 -55.00 -17.67
C ALA A 100 34.89 -54.59 -16.19
N SER A 101 33.90 -55.15 -15.49
CA SER A 101 34.05 -55.78 -14.17
C SER A 101 34.46 -54.89 -13.00
N ARG A 102 33.51 -54.67 -12.08
CA ARG A 102 33.64 -54.73 -10.61
C ARG A 102 32.53 -53.88 -9.98
N ASN A 103 31.55 -54.47 -9.29
CA ASN A 103 31.67 -54.81 -7.88
C ASN A 103 32.57 -53.86 -7.08
N GLY A 104 31.93 -52.94 -6.33
CA GLY A 104 32.49 -52.47 -5.07
C GLY A 104 33.00 -51.03 -5.03
N SER A 105 32.27 -50.24 -4.24
CA SER A 105 32.82 -49.46 -3.13
C SER A 105 33.34 -48.04 -3.36
N SER A 106 33.01 -47.23 -2.34
CA SER A 106 33.84 -46.21 -1.69
C SER A 106 34.12 -44.91 -2.44
N THR A 107 33.33 -43.90 -2.07
CA THR A 107 33.82 -42.52 -1.95
C THR A 107 34.82 -42.44 -0.79
N ASN A 108 36.05 -42.09 -1.12
CA ASN A 108 37.15 -41.82 -0.21
C ASN A 108 36.88 -40.59 0.67
N LEU A 109 37.21 -40.67 1.96
CA LEU A 109 37.70 -39.53 2.73
C LEU A 109 38.78 -40.01 3.71
N ALA A 110 39.89 -39.29 3.67
CA ALA A 110 41.15 -39.58 4.33
C ALA A 110 41.04 -39.73 5.85
N THR A 111 42.06 -40.35 6.46
CA THR A 111 43.08 -39.70 7.33
C THR A 111 43.49 -40.64 8.48
N LEU A 112 44.81 -40.94 8.54
CA LEU A 112 45.64 -41.33 9.69
C LEU A 112 45.60 -42.75 10.28
N THR A 113 46.80 -43.31 10.27
CA THR A 113 47.40 -44.41 11.05
C THR A 113 46.90 -44.58 12.49
N THR A 114 46.63 -45.82 12.91
CA THR A 114 47.31 -46.54 14.01
C THR A 114 46.62 -47.89 14.25
N GLU A 115 47.43 -48.93 14.41
CA GLU A 115 47.07 -50.32 14.68
C GLU A 115 46.23 -50.49 15.97
N HIS A 116 45.17 -51.30 15.91
CA HIS A 116 44.83 -52.38 16.85
C HIS A 116 43.40 -52.93 16.60
N THR A 117 43.27 -54.25 16.60
CA THR A 117 42.02 -55.03 16.54
C THR A 117 41.16 -54.80 17.81
N PRO A 118 39.82 -55.01 17.83
CA PRO A 118 39.24 -56.36 17.77
C PRO A 118 37.96 -56.51 16.93
N ARG A 119 37.72 -57.77 16.56
CA ARG A 119 36.55 -58.32 15.88
C ARG A 119 35.28 -58.12 16.73
N GLN A 120 34.40 -57.21 16.33
CA GLN A 120 33.00 -57.17 16.82
C GLN A 120 32.00 -56.49 15.87
N SER A 121 32.39 -56.20 14.62
CA SER A 121 31.61 -55.35 13.69
C SER A 121 30.89 -56.09 12.55
N LEU A 122 30.66 -57.41 12.66
CA LEU A 122 29.98 -58.16 11.59
C LEU A 122 28.46 -58.29 11.78
N GLU A 123 27.95 -58.12 13.00
CA GLU A 123 26.50 -58.14 13.30
C GLU A 123 25.83 -56.80 12.93
N SER A 124 26.47 -55.65 13.19
CA SER A 124 25.88 -54.32 12.91
C SER A 124 25.68 -54.06 11.41
N ILE A 125 26.58 -54.55 10.55
CA ILE A 125 26.49 -54.33 9.09
C ILE A 125 25.27 -55.04 8.48
N ARG A 126 24.75 -56.11 9.09
CA ARG A 126 23.54 -56.80 8.59
C ARG A 126 22.27 -56.04 8.94
N GLU A 127 22.19 -55.48 10.15
CA GLU A 127 21.08 -54.61 10.55
C GLU A 127 21.09 -53.30 9.75
N ASP A 128 22.27 -52.71 9.52
CA ASP A 128 22.48 -51.53 8.68
C ASP A 128 22.01 -51.76 7.22
N LYS A 129 22.21 -52.97 6.68
CA LYS A 129 21.69 -53.33 5.34
C LYS A 129 20.16 -53.50 5.29
N SER A 130 19.50 -53.79 6.41
CA SER A 130 18.04 -53.95 6.50
C SER A 130 17.31 -52.65 6.84
N ILE A 131 17.95 -51.74 7.59
CA ILE A 131 17.37 -50.45 7.98
C ILE A 131 17.45 -49.42 6.85
N LEU A 132 18.53 -49.43 6.06
CA LEU A 132 18.69 -48.54 4.91
C LEU A 132 17.55 -48.64 3.87
N PRO A 133 17.11 -49.82 3.40
CA PRO A 133 16.00 -49.90 2.46
C PRO A 133 14.67 -49.44 3.07
N ILE A 134 14.47 -49.63 4.37
CA ILE A 134 13.28 -49.14 5.08
C ILE A 134 13.31 -47.60 5.13
N VAL A 135 14.44 -47.02 5.54
CA VAL A 135 14.64 -45.56 5.60
C VAL A 135 14.55 -44.93 4.21
N MET A 136 15.08 -45.59 3.18
CA MET A 136 14.91 -45.16 1.79
C MET A 136 13.44 -45.15 1.38
N SER A 137 12.68 -46.22 1.66
CA SER A 137 11.25 -46.27 1.34
C SER A 137 10.43 -45.22 2.11
N GLN A 138 10.80 -44.92 3.37
CA GLN A 138 10.16 -43.88 4.17
C GLN A 138 10.47 -42.51 3.60
N ARG A 139 11.75 -42.22 3.30
CA ARG A 139 12.18 -40.99 2.64
C ARG A 139 11.44 -40.79 1.32
N ASP A 140 11.30 -41.85 0.52
CA ASP A 140 10.65 -41.77 -0.78
C ASP A 140 9.14 -41.53 -0.63
N ARG A 141 8.47 -42.14 0.37
CA ARG A 141 7.09 -41.79 0.74
C ARG A 141 6.94 -40.36 1.22
N PHE A 142 7.87 -39.85 2.01
CA PHE A 142 7.85 -38.46 2.46
C PHE A 142 8.08 -37.50 1.30
N ARG A 143 8.99 -37.81 0.37
CA ARG A 143 9.19 -37.03 -0.86
C ARG A 143 7.93 -37.04 -1.73
N GLN A 144 7.27 -38.18 -1.88
CA GLN A 144 6.02 -38.28 -2.62
C GLN A 144 4.91 -37.44 -1.97
N LYS A 145 4.73 -37.56 -0.64
CA LYS A 145 3.76 -36.75 0.09
C LYS A 145 4.07 -35.26 0.03
N ASN A 146 5.34 -34.87 0.12
CA ASN A 146 5.75 -33.47 -0.01
C ASN A 146 5.47 -32.94 -1.42
N ALA A 147 5.79 -33.71 -2.46
CA ALA A 147 5.49 -33.34 -3.85
C ALA A 147 3.98 -33.18 -4.08
N GLU A 148 3.16 -34.10 -3.55
CA GLU A 148 1.70 -34.00 -3.61
C GLU A 148 1.16 -32.78 -2.84
N LEU A 149 1.72 -32.49 -1.66
CA LEU A 149 1.34 -31.29 -0.90
C LEU A 149 1.75 -30.00 -1.62
N GLU A 150 2.92 -29.95 -2.23
CA GLU A 150 3.37 -28.83 -3.04
C GLU A 150 2.48 -28.63 -4.28
N GLU A 151 2.05 -29.72 -4.92
CA GLU A 151 1.11 -29.66 -6.05
C GLU A 151 -0.27 -29.15 -5.62
N ARG A 152 -0.80 -29.62 -4.48
CA ARG A 152 -2.06 -29.13 -3.91
C ARG A 152 -1.98 -27.66 -3.49
N LEU A 153 -0.83 -27.22 -2.97
CA LEU A 153 -0.61 -25.80 -2.66
C LEU A 153 -0.64 -24.95 -3.92
N LYS A 154 0.06 -25.38 -4.97
CA LYS A 154 0.05 -24.69 -6.27
C LYS A 154 -1.36 -24.65 -6.86
N SER A 155 -2.11 -25.75 -6.82
CA SER A 155 -3.47 -25.77 -7.37
C SER A 155 -4.44 -24.90 -6.58
N LEU A 156 -4.31 -24.84 -5.25
CA LEU A 156 -5.08 -23.93 -4.40
C LEU A 156 -4.74 -22.46 -4.69
N GLU A 157 -3.46 -22.14 -4.86
CA GLU A 157 -3.00 -20.80 -5.22
C GLU A 157 -3.56 -20.36 -6.57
N THR A 158 -3.54 -21.23 -7.58
CA THR A 158 -4.14 -20.93 -8.89
C THR A 158 -5.65 -20.74 -8.80
N ALA A 159 -6.35 -21.57 -8.01
CA ALA A 159 -7.80 -21.42 -7.80
C ALA A 159 -8.15 -20.12 -7.07
N LEU A 160 -7.32 -19.71 -6.10
CA LEU A 160 -7.48 -18.43 -5.40
C LEU A 160 -7.26 -17.25 -6.36
N GLN A 161 -6.26 -17.33 -7.23
CA GLN A 161 -6.03 -16.30 -8.24
C GLN A 161 -7.20 -16.21 -9.23
N GLU A 162 -7.71 -17.34 -9.69
CA GLU A 162 -8.88 -17.41 -10.59
C GLU A 162 -10.12 -16.79 -9.93
N ALA A 163 -10.44 -17.18 -8.68
CA ALA A 163 -11.55 -16.61 -7.92
C ALA A 163 -11.38 -15.09 -7.71
N ASN A 164 -10.16 -14.61 -7.47
CA ASN A 164 -9.90 -13.18 -7.35
C ASN A 164 -10.12 -12.44 -8.68
N MET A 165 -9.70 -13.02 -9.81
CA MET A 165 -9.95 -12.46 -11.13
C MET A 165 -11.46 -12.41 -11.45
N GLU A 166 -12.19 -13.48 -11.14
CA GLU A 166 -13.64 -13.54 -11.30
C GLU A 166 -14.34 -12.47 -10.44
N VAL A 167 -13.98 -12.35 -9.17
CA VAL A 167 -14.52 -11.32 -8.27
C VAL A 167 -14.21 -9.92 -8.79
N SER A 168 -13.01 -9.68 -9.33
CA SER A 168 -12.65 -8.39 -9.94
C SER A 168 -13.50 -8.10 -11.19
N SER A 169 -13.67 -9.12 -12.05
CA SER A 169 -14.49 -9.04 -13.25
C SER A 169 -15.95 -8.73 -12.90
N LEU A 170 -16.56 -9.51 -12.01
CA LEU A 170 -17.93 -9.32 -11.51
C LEU A 170 -18.12 -7.96 -10.85
N LYS A 171 -17.14 -7.46 -10.09
CA LYS A 171 -17.20 -6.10 -9.52
C LYS A 171 -17.23 -5.04 -10.61
N SER A 172 -16.42 -5.18 -11.66
CA SER A 172 -16.38 -4.25 -12.78
C SER A 172 -17.68 -4.25 -13.59
N ASP A 173 -18.29 -5.42 -13.78
CA ASP A 173 -19.54 -5.56 -14.52
C ASP A 173 -20.75 -5.10 -13.69
N ASN A 174 -20.76 -5.37 -12.38
CA ASN A 174 -21.74 -4.81 -11.46
C ASN A 174 -21.67 -3.27 -11.44
N LEU A 175 -20.47 -2.70 -11.51
CA LEU A 175 -20.30 -1.24 -11.61
C LEU A 175 -20.87 -0.69 -12.92
N LYS A 176 -20.57 -1.31 -14.07
CA LYS A 176 -21.16 -0.91 -15.37
C LYS A 176 -22.68 -1.05 -15.39
N LEU A 177 -23.23 -2.08 -14.75
CA LEU A 177 -24.67 -2.25 -14.63
C LEU A 177 -25.28 -1.14 -13.78
N TYR A 178 -24.63 -0.81 -12.65
CA TYR A 178 -25.02 0.32 -11.80
C TYR A 178 -24.99 1.64 -12.57
N GLU A 179 -23.94 1.88 -13.36
CA GLU A 179 -23.83 3.04 -14.25
C GLU A 179 -25.03 3.12 -15.20
N ARG A 180 -25.31 2.04 -15.95
CA ARG A 180 -26.45 1.97 -16.87
C ARG A 180 -27.78 2.22 -16.15
N LEU A 181 -27.99 1.61 -15.00
CA LEU A 181 -29.21 1.78 -14.21
C LEU A 181 -29.35 3.24 -13.75
N LYS A 182 -28.25 3.87 -13.31
CA LYS A 182 -28.21 5.28 -12.92
C LYS A 182 -28.49 6.19 -14.11
N PHE A 183 -27.88 5.94 -15.27
CA PHE A 183 -28.15 6.71 -16.49
C PHE A 183 -29.62 6.62 -16.91
N VAL A 184 -30.20 5.42 -16.91
CA VAL A 184 -31.63 5.22 -17.22
C VAL A 184 -32.52 5.90 -16.20
N HIS A 185 -32.17 5.84 -14.91
CA HIS A 185 -32.91 6.51 -13.85
C HIS A 185 -32.91 8.03 -14.02
N VAL A 186 -31.73 8.63 -14.21
CA VAL A 186 -31.57 10.08 -14.46
C VAL A 186 -32.27 10.50 -15.76
N TRP A 187 -32.20 9.69 -16.81
CA TRP A 187 -32.89 9.95 -18.07
C TRP A 187 -34.42 9.92 -17.89
N LYS A 188 -34.94 8.92 -17.18
CA LYS A 188 -36.38 8.78 -16.91
C LYS A 188 -36.89 9.89 -16.00
N GLU A 189 -36.14 10.26 -14.97
CA GLU A 189 -36.44 11.40 -14.09
C GLU A 189 -36.48 12.71 -14.88
N GLY A 190 -35.48 12.94 -15.75
CA GLY A 190 -35.46 14.10 -16.65
C GLY A 190 -36.57 14.11 -17.71
N GLN A 191 -37.14 12.95 -18.09
CA GLN A 191 -38.35 12.91 -18.91
C GLN A 191 -39.62 13.17 -18.10
N GLN A 192 -39.67 12.74 -16.85
CA GLN A 192 -40.81 12.95 -15.97
C GLN A 192 -40.95 14.43 -15.58
N GLU A 193 -39.84 15.14 -15.32
CA GLU A 193 -39.87 16.60 -15.09
C GLU A 193 -40.27 17.40 -16.34
N ARG A 194 -39.87 16.95 -17.54
CA ARG A 194 -40.33 17.56 -18.81
C ARG A 194 -41.81 17.30 -19.09
N ASN A 195 -42.33 16.15 -18.68
CA ASN A 195 -43.75 15.85 -18.82
C ASN A 195 -44.61 16.59 -17.78
N ASP A 196 -44.10 16.81 -16.56
CA ASP A 196 -44.79 17.60 -15.52
C ASP A 196 -44.87 19.10 -15.86
N SER A 197 -43.91 19.65 -16.61
CA SER A 197 -43.99 21.04 -17.10
C SER A 197 -44.99 21.25 -18.26
N ILE A 198 -45.42 20.18 -18.94
CA ILE A 198 -46.48 20.21 -19.97
C ILE A 198 -47.86 19.91 -19.35
N ALA A 199 -47.90 19.27 -18.17
CA ALA A 199 -49.13 18.84 -17.50
C ALA A 199 -49.76 19.86 -16.52
N LEU A 200 -49.45 21.16 -16.63
CA LEU A 200 -50.07 22.21 -15.80
C LEU A 200 -51.42 22.72 -16.33
N ASN A 201 -52.05 22.08 -17.32
CA ASN A 201 -53.35 22.54 -17.81
C ASN A 201 -54.21 21.47 -18.48
N MET A 202 -54.73 20.51 -17.71
CA MET A 202 -56.00 19.85 -18.02
C MET A 202 -56.55 19.22 -16.73
N GLY A 203 -57.67 19.76 -16.25
CA GLY A 203 -58.31 19.31 -15.02
C GLY A 203 -59.04 17.98 -15.17
N SER A 204 -59.21 17.31 -14.03
CA SER A 204 -60.50 16.82 -13.52
C SER A 204 -60.28 15.56 -12.67
N GLU A 205 -60.49 15.75 -11.37
CA GLU A 205 -60.98 14.82 -10.35
C GLU A 205 -60.53 13.34 -10.34
N SER A 206 -59.98 12.99 -9.18
CA SER A 206 -60.18 11.70 -8.52
C SER A 206 -59.38 10.50 -9.03
N SER A 207 -58.08 10.52 -8.73
CA SER A 207 -57.53 9.53 -7.79
C SER A 207 -56.16 10.01 -7.36
N THR A 208 -56.05 10.47 -6.11
CA THR A 208 -54.76 10.64 -5.44
C THR A 208 -54.11 9.27 -5.33
N ILE A 209 -53.42 8.85 -6.39
CA ILE A 209 -52.38 7.83 -6.29
C ILE A 209 -51.29 8.53 -5.47
N PRO A 210 -51.04 8.12 -4.21
CA PRO A 210 -49.89 8.64 -3.50
C PRO A 210 -48.69 8.19 -4.33
N SER A 211 -47.95 9.16 -4.86
CA SER A 211 -46.63 8.96 -5.45
C SER A 211 -45.85 8.04 -4.51
N MET A 212 -45.77 6.77 -4.89
CA MET A 212 -45.26 5.74 -4.01
C MET A 212 -43.76 5.93 -3.95
N ARG A 213 -43.35 6.47 -2.79
CA ARG A 213 -42.05 6.25 -2.15
C ARG A 213 -40.89 6.97 -2.84
N GLN A 214 -40.74 8.23 -2.44
CA GLN A 214 -39.48 8.69 -1.89
C GLN A 214 -38.93 7.57 -0.99
N PHE A 215 -37.91 6.87 -1.48
CA PHE A 215 -37.15 5.87 -0.73
C PHE A 215 -36.51 6.60 0.47
N LYS A 216 -37.26 6.79 1.54
CA LYS A 216 -36.69 7.01 2.86
C LYS A 216 -36.04 5.69 3.23
N ARG A 217 -34.80 5.49 2.74
CA ARG A 217 -33.95 4.35 3.03
C ARG A 217 -33.91 4.17 4.54
N THR A 218 -34.71 3.22 5.02
CA THR A 218 -34.54 2.67 6.34
C THR A 218 -33.18 2.01 6.36
N LYS A 219 -32.30 2.61 7.17
CA LYS A 219 -30.87 2.36 7.31
C LYS A 219 -30.60 0.96 7.90
N LEU A 220 -31.01 -0.11 7.22
CA LEU A 220 -30.90 -1.47 7.73
C LEU A 220 -30.89 -2.56 6.66
N SER A 221 -29.94 -2.46 5.73
CA SER A 221 -29.30 -3.59 5.07
C SER A 221 -28.20 -3.01 4.18
N ASP A 222 -27.01 -3.62 4.16
CA ASP A 222 -25.99 -3.35 3.14
C ASP A 222 -26.60 -3.70 1.77
N ASP A 223 -27.37 -2.79 1.20
CA ASP A 223 -27.87 -2.94 -0.16
C ASP A 223 -26.65 -2.95 -1.07
N PRO A 224 -26.41 -4.02 -1.85
CA PRO A 224 -25.32 -4.05 -2.81
C PRO A 224 -25.33 -2.80 -3.71
N ALA A 225 -26.50 -2.22 -4.00
CA ALA A 225 -26.62 -0.99 -4.76
C ALA A 225 -25.91 0.20 -4.09
N ASP A 226 -25.94 0.33 -2.76
CA ASP A 226 -25.29 1.41 -2.03
C ASP A 226 -23.76 1.27 -2.03
N LYS A 227 -23.29 0.01 -1.97
CA LYS A 227 -21.86 -0.29 -2.10
C LYS A 227 -21.34 0.10 -3.49
N TYR A 228 -22.05 -0.27 -4.55
CA TYR A 228 -21.67 0.08 -5.93
C TYR A 228 -21.88 1.58 -6.23
N SER A 229 -22.86 2.23 -5.60
CA SER A 229 -23.03 3.69 -5.67
C SER A 229 -21.80 4.43 -5.15
N ARG A 230 -21.30 4.04 -3.98
CA ARG A 230 -20.10 4.65 -3.39
C ARG A 230 -18.87 4.39 -4.24
N LEU A 231 -18.70 3.16 -4.75
CA LEU A 231 -17.60 2.81 -5.66
C LEU A 231 -17.65 3.65 -6.94
N TYR A 232 -18.84 3.88 -7.50
CA TYR A 232 -19.04 4.71 -8.67
C TYR A 232 -18.76 6.20 -8.37
N GLU A 233 -19.26 6.74 -7.27
CA GLU A 233 -19.01 8.13 -6.89
C GLU A 233 -17.54 8.39 -6.57
N GLU A 234 -16.85 7.42 -5.96
CA GLU A 234 -15.41 7.49 -5.73
C GLU A 234 -14.61 7.46 -7.04
N SER A 235 -14.98 6.61 -8.00
CA SER A 235 -14.30 6.50 -9.29
C SER A 235 -14.54 7.71 -10.20
N MET A 236 -15.75 8.27 -10.17
CA MET A 236 -16.16 9.38 -11.04
C MET A 236 -15.73 10.76 -10.51
N ASN A 237 -15.40 10.90 -9.22
CA ASN A 237 -15.04 12.19 -8.64
C ASN A 237 -13.55 12.55 -8.89
N PRO A 238 -13.23 13.57 -9.70
CA PRO A 238 -11.83 13.96 -9.96
C PRO A 238 -11.13 14.50 -8.70
N PHE A 239 -11.89 14.99 -7.72
CA PHE A 239 -11.34 15.55 -6.48
C PHE A 239 -10.91 14.48 -5.47
N THR A 240 -11.45 13.25 -5.50
CA THR A 240 -10.99 12.17 -4.60
C THR A 240 -9.57 11.73 -4.98
N GLN A 241 -9.30 11.61 -6.28
CA GLN A 241 -7.97 11.31 -6.81
C GLN A 241 -6.99 12.45 -6.51
N PHE A 242 -7.45 13.70 -6.62
CA PHE A 242 -6.65 14.87 -6.26
C PHE A 242 -6.36 14.93 -4.76
N HIS A 243 -7.37 14.76 -3.89
CA HIS A 243 -7.17 14.72 -2.44
C HIS A 243 -6.25 13.60 -2.00
N ARG A 244 -6.36 12.41 -2.61
CA ARG A 244 -5.44 11.29 -2.34
C ARG A 244 -4.01 11.65 -2.76
N LYS A 245 -3.81 12.27 -3.92
CA LYS A 245 -2.50 12.75 -4.39
C LYS A 245 -1.94 13.88 -3.51
N GLU A 246 -2.78 14.80 -3.06
CA GLU A 246 -2.42 15.92 -2.20
C GLU A 246 -2.07 15.45 -0.79
N GLU A 247 -2.83 14.50 -0.22
CA GLU A 247 -2.52 13.88 1.07
C GLU A 247 -1.18 13.12 1.03
N ILE A 248 -0.92 12.38 -0.06
CA ILE A 248 0.38 11.71 -0.28
C ILE A 248 1.51 12.74 -0.39
N ARG A 249 1.30 13.85 -1.11
CA ARG A 249 2.29 14.92 -1.23
C ARG A 249 2.56 15.56 0.13
N ARG A 250 1.53 15.87 0.92
CA ARG A 250 1.67 16.40 2.29
C ARG A 250 2.39 15.42 3.20
N TYR A 251 2.01 14.14 3.16
CA TYR A 251 2.69 13.09 3.91
C TYR A 251 4.16 12.96 3.51
N ASN A 252 4.48 13.05 2.22
CA ASN A 252 5.86 12.99 1.72
C ASN A 252 6.66 14.26 2.03
N ALA A 253 6.01 15.42 2.08
CA ALA A 253 6.61 16.71 2.46
C ALA A 253 6.89 16.83 3.97
N LEU A 254 6.32 15.96 4.82
CA LEU A 254 6.63 15.93 6.25
C LEU A 254 8.06 15.46 6.53
N ASN A 255 8.65 16.00 7.59
CA ASN A 255 9.98 15.66 8.06
C ASN A 255 10.05 14.15 8.40
N PRO A 256 11.11 13.40 8.03
CA PRO A 256 11.27 11.99 8.41
C PRO A 256 11.08 11.72 9.91
N ALA A 257 11.45 12.66 10.79
CA ALA A 257 11.20 12.55 12.22
C ALA A 257 9.69 12.58 12.56
N GLU A 258 8.91 13.43 11.90
CA GLU A 258 7.45 13.51 12.07
C GLU A 258 6.73 12.28 11.49
N LYS A 259 7.26 11.70 10.42
CA LYS A 259 6.76 10.41 9.90
C LYS A 259 6.95 9.29 10.90
N LEU A 260 8.10 9.27 11.56
CA LEU A 260 8.41 8.28 12.60
C LEU A 260 7.49 8.46 13.80
N THR A 261 7.28 9.69 14.29
CA THR A 261 6.36 9.94 15.41
C THR A 261 4.92 9.59 15.04
N LEU A 262 4.43 9.96 13.85
CA LEU A 262 3.09 9.60 13.40
C LEU A 262 2.90 8.08 13.28
N LYS A 263 3.89 7.36 12.77
CA LYS A 263 3.86 5.89 12.71
C LYS A 263 3.89 5.27 14.11
N LEU A 264 4.73 5.79 15.00
CA LEU A 264 4.84 5.33 16.38
C LEU A 264 3.53 5.57 17.14
N THR A 265 2.97 6.79 17.08
CA THR A 265 1.69 7.12 17.71
C THR A 265 0.55 6.28 17.14
N ARG A 266 0.50 6.06 15.82
CA ARG A 266 -0.53 5.23 15.20
C ARG A 266 -0.39 3.77 15.60
N VAL A 267 0.82 3.21 15.66
CA VAL A 267 1.04 1.84 16.14
C VAL A 267 0.65 1.71 17.61
N LEU A 268 1.03 2.70 18.43
CA LEU A 268 0.71 2.72 19.85
C LEU A 268 -0.81 2.77 20.10
N PHE A 269 -1.56 3.51 19.27
CA PHE A 269 -3.00 3.66 19.43
C PHE A 269 -3.84 2.63 18.67
N SER A 270 -3.31 2.05 17.58
CA SER A 270 -4.01 1.10 16.72
C SER A 270 -4.12 -0.27 17.39
N HIS A 271 -3.05 -0.75 18.02
CA HIS A 271 -3.03 -2.11 18.54
C HIS A 271 -3.58 -2.20 19.96
N LYS A 272 -4.55 -3.09 20.19
CA LYS A 272 -5.21 -3.31 21.49
C LYS A 272 -4.19 -3.59 22.61
N TRP A 273 -3.17 -4.39 22.30
CA TRP A 273 -2.10 -4.74 23.24
C TRP A 273 -1.18 -3.58 23.58
N SER A 274 -0.96 -2.65 22.64
CA SER A 274 -0.12 -1.48 22.90
C SER A 274 -0.75 -0.54 23.93
N ARG A 275 -2.09 -0.48 23.97
CA ARG A 275 -2.81 0.30 24.99
C ARG A 275 -2.60 -0.29 26.39
N TYR A 276 -2.70 -1.61 26.53
CA TYR A 276 -2.42 -2.29 27.80
C TYR A 276 -0.96 -2.14 28.22
N PHE A 277 -0.01 -2.26 27.28
CA PHE A 277 1.41 -2.05 27.56
C PHE A 277 1.69 -0.64 28.11
N PHE A 278 1.10 0.40 27.51
CA PHE A 278 1.27 1.79 27.98
C PHE A 278 0.69 2.01 29.39
N ILE A 279 -0.48 1.43 29.67
CA ILE A 279 -1.11 1.53 31.00
C ILE A 279 -0.25 0.85 32.06
N VAL A 280 0.22 -0.37 31.80
CA VAL A 280 1.10 -1.10 32.73
C VAL A 280 2.43 -0.37 32.93
N TYR A 281 3.03 0.14 31.86
CA TYR A 281 4.27 0.93 31.94
C TYR A 281 4.09 2.19 32.80
N SER A 282 2.98 2.92 32.63
CA SER A 282 2.67 4.11 33.44
C SER A 282 2.47 3.77 34.92
N LEU A 283 1.80 2.66 35.23
CA LEU A 283 1.62 2.17 36.60
C LEU A 283 2.94 1.75 37.25
N LEU A 284 3.81 1.05 36.51
CA LEU A 284 5.14 0.67 37.00
C LEU A 284 6.02 1.89 37.26
N LEU A 285 5.95 2.91 36.39
CA LEU A 285 6.67 4.17 36.60
C LEU A 285 6.17 4.88 37.85
N HIS A 286 4.85 4.96 38.06
CA HIS A 286 4.28 5.54 39.28
C HIS A 286 4.69 4.75 40.53
N LEU A 287 4.65 3.42 40.48
CA LEU A 287 5.09 2.57 41.59
C LEU A 287 6.57 2.79 41.88
N LEU A 288 7.41 2.88 40.85
CA LEU A 288 8.84 3.18 40.99
C LEU A 288 9.07 4.54 41.64
N VAL A 289 8.36 5.58 41.20
CA VAL A 289 8.45 6.93 41.79
C VAL A 289 8.05 6.89 43.27
N VAL A 290 6.93 6.22 43.59
CA VAL A 290 6.47 6.07 44.98
C VAL A 290 7.51 5.31 45.82
N VAL A 291 8.13 4.25 45.29
CA VAL A 291 9.19 3.51 46.00
C VAL A 291 10.42 4.39 46.21
N THR A 292 10.85 5.17 45.21
CA THR A 292 11.99 6.08 45.37
C THR A 292 11.73 7.17 46.40
N LEU A 293 10.52 7.75 46.41
CA LEU A 293 10.11 8.72 47.43
C LEU A 293 9.99 8.08 48.82
N TYR A 294 9.49 6.84 48.90
CA TYR A 294 9.39 6.10 50.14
C TYR A 294 10.77 5.80 50.74
N GLN A 295 11.72 5.33 49.92
CA GLN A 295 13.09 5.08 50.35
C GLN A 295 13.79 6.38 50.80
N LEU A 296 13.57 7.49 50.08
CA LEU A 296 14.08 8.80 50.48
C LEU A 296 13.48 9.26 51.81
N SER A 297 12.16 9.07 52.01
CA SER A 297 11.48 9.43 53.26
C SER A 297 11.96 8.59 54.46
N LEU A 298 12.26 7.30 54.24
CA LEU A 298 12.84 6.43 55.26
C LEU A 298 14.29 6.80 55.58
N TRP A 299 15.04 7.28 54.59
CA TRP A 299 16.40 7.78 54.79
C TRP A 299 16.43 9.09 55.58
N GLU A 300 15.52 10.03 55.27
CA GLU A 300 15.37 11.31 55.97
C GLU A 300 14.98 11.07 57.44
N CYS A 301 13.98 10.23 57.68
CA CYS A 301 13.51 9.91 59.03
C CYS A 301 14.58 9.18 59.87
N ARG A 302 15.56 8.52 59.24
CA ARG A 302 16.72 7.92 59.92
C ARG A 302 17.81 8.94 60.25
N HIS A 303 18.01 9.96 59.41
CA HIS A 303 19.00 11.01 59.63
C HIS A 303 18.65 11.92 60.82
N ASP A 304 17.36 12.18 61.06
CA ASP A 304 16.91 13.03 62.18
C ASP A 304 17.13 12.42 63.58
N HIS A 305 17.35 11.10 63.67
CA HIS A 305 17.57 10.41 64.94
C HIS A 305 19.05 10.30 65.37
N GLU A 306 20.02 10.68 64.51
CA GLU A 306 21.45 10.61 64.85
C GLU A 306 22.07 11.96 65.26
N ALA A 307 21.33 13.08 65.15
CA ALA A 307 21.84 14.42 65.40
C ALA A 307 21.49 15.01 66.79
N ILE A 308 21.71 14.29 67.90
CA ILE A 308 21.84 14.92 69.23
C ILE A 308 22.94 14.22 70.03
N ASN A 309 24.17 14.71 69.90
CA ASN A 309 25.15 14.74 70.97
C ASN A 309 26.07 15.95 70.75
N PHE A 310 25.75 17.06 71.40
CA PHE A 310 26.65 18.21 71.51
C PHE A 310 27.49 18.10 72.81
N PRO A 311 28.72 18.64 72.80
CA PRO A 311 29.71 18.47 73.84
C PRO A 311 29.48 19.45 74.99
N THR A 312 29.61 18.99 76.24
CA THR A 312 29.72 19.89 77.40
C THR A 312 31.21 20.05 77.75
N ASN A 313 31.86 21.03 77.11
CA ASN A 313 33.00 21.70 77.74
C ASN A 313 32.41 22.76 78.69
N ASN A 314 32.71 22.65 79.97
CA ASN A 314 32.79 23.79 80.87
C ASN A 314 34.02 23.56 81.77
N ASP A 315 35.04 24.36 81.52
CA ASP A 315 36.17 24.58 82.40
C ASP A 315 35.74 25.32 83.68
N ASP A 316 36.63 25.25 84.68
CA ASP A 316 36.80 26.12 85.86
C ASP A 316 36.01 25.85 87.15
N ALA A 317 36.73 25.35 88.17
CA ALA A 317 37.14 26.13 89.37
C ALA A 317 37.27 25.29 90.68
N LEU A 318 38.52 25.14 91.15
CA LEU A 318 39.00 25.42 92.52
C LEU A 318 38.20 24.94 93.76
N SER A 319 38.70 23.90 94.43
CA SER A 319 39.00 23.84 95.89
C SER A 319 39.91 22.62 96.12
N GLY A 320 41.04 22.62 96.82
CA GLY A 320 41.44 23.41 97.97
C GLY A 320 41.48 22.53 99.22
N ASN A 321 42.46 21.63 99.35
CA ASN A 321 43.26 21.35 100.55
C ASN A 321 44.23 20.18 100.35
#